data_AF-U3TY28-F1
#
_entry.id   AF-U3TY28-F1
#
_cell.length_a   1.000
_cell.length_b   1.000
_cell.length_c   1.000
_cell.angle_alpha   90.00
_cell.angle_beta   90.00
_cell.angle_gamma   90.00
#
_symmetry.space_group_name_H-M   'P 1'
#
loop_
_entity.id
_entity.type
_entity.pdbx_description
1 polymer ?
#
loop_
_entity_poly.entity_id
_entity_poly.type
_entity_poly.pdbx_seq_one_letter_code
_entity_poly.pdbx_strand_id
1 'polypeptide(L)' 'MAENSARPGKGLSLWSVLFGLVLLAIGLFFAIGGGKLVALGGSWYFLIAGIVMLLSAIQFFRRKS' A
#
# COMPACT_ATOMS: atom_id res chain seq x y z
N MET A 1 -4.92 -37.37 9.18
CA MET A 1 -4.50 -36.16 8.44
C MET A 1 -4.77 -34.98 9.37
N ALA A 2 -3.74 -34.22 9.75
CA ALA A 2 -3.92 -33.10 10.68
C ALA A 2 -4.62 -31.95 9.95
N GLU A 3 -5.90 -31.77 10.26
CA GLU A 3 -6.68 -30.58 9.93
C GLU A 3 -6.05 -29.37 10.62
N ASN A 4 -5.17 -28.70 9.90
CA ASN A 4 -4.55 -27.45 10.30
C ASN A 4 -5.64 -26.38 10.26
N SER A 5 -6.45 -26.33 11.31
CA SER A 5 -7.42 -25.26 11.57
C SER A 5 -6.63 -24.00 11.86
N ALA A 6 -6.12 -23.37 10.81
CA ALA A 6 -5.60 -22.02 10.82
C ALA A 6 -6.77 -21.11 11.21
N ARG A 7 -7.01 -20.97 12.52
CA ARG A 7 -7.78 -19.87 13.08
C ARG A 7 -7.23 -18.62 12.38
N PRO A 8 -8.03 -17.84 11.64
CA PRO A 8 -7.54 -16.62 11.02
C PRO A 8 -7.09 -15.73 12.17
N GLY A 9 -5.79 -15.76 12.44
CA GLY A 9 -5.22 -15.13 13.62
C GLY A 9 -5.53 -13.66 13.52
N LYS A 10 -6.37 -13.16 14.42
CA LYS A 10 -6.78 -11.75 14.46
C LYS A 10 -5.56 -10.80 14.42
N GLY A 11 -4.40 -11.27 14.90
CA GLY A 11 -3.09 -10.62 14.81
C GLY A 11 -2.53 -10.47 13.38
N LEU A 12 -2.66 -11.48 12.51
CA LEU A 12 -2.24 -11.36 11.10
C LEU A 12 -3.07 -10.32 10.35
N SER A 13 -4.33 -10.14 10.79
CA SER A 13 -5.20 -9.10 10.26
C SER A 13 -4.80 -7.70 10.65
N LEU A 14 -4.47 -7.49 11.93
CA LEU A 14 -4.01 -6.20 12.41
C LEU A 14 -2.67 -5.80 11.76
N TRP A 15 -1.74 -6.74 11.64
CA TRP A 15 -0.44 -6.51 11.01
C TRP A 15 -0.57 -6.10 9.54
N SER A 16 -1.45 -6.79 8.82
CA SER A 16 -1.78 -6.48 7.43
C SER A 16 -2.39 -5.07 7.31
N VAL A 17 -3.34 -4.70 8.17
CA VAL A 17 -3.94 -3.35 8.17
C VAL A 17 -2.89 -2.27 8.42
N LEU A 18 -2.01 -2.47 9.41
CA LEU A 18 -0.86 -1.60 9.69
C LEU A 18 0.04 -1.44 8.47
N PHE A 19 0.38 -2.55 7.81
CA PHE A 19 1.20 -2.54 6.61
C PHE A 19 0.53 -1.78 5.45
N GLY A 20 -0.76 -1.99 5.23
CA GLY A 20 -1.55 -1.27 4.23
C GLY A 20 -1.62 0.24 4.52
N LEU A 21 -1.73 0.63 5.80
CA LEU A 21 -1.76 2.03 6.20
C LEU A 21 -0.41 2.72 5.93
N VAL A 22 0.70 2.07 6.28
CA VAL A 22 2.06 2.55 5.99
C VAL A 22 2.26 2.67 4.47
N LEU A 23 1.83 1.66 3.71
CA LEU A 23 1.92 1.67 2.25
C LEU A 23 1.13 2.83 1.63
N LEU A 24 -0.06 3.12 2.15
CA LEU A 24 -0.90 4.25 1.74
C LEU A 24 -0.20 5.58 2.05
N ALA A 25 0.35 5.74 3.25
CA ALA A 25 1.06 6.95 3.65
C ALA A 25 2.29 7.23 2.77
N ILE A 26 3.11 6.21 2.50
CA ILE A 26 4.28 6.33 1.62
C ILE A 26 3.84 6.64 0.18
N GLY A 27 2.83 5.94 -0.34
CA GLY A 27 2.30 6.18 -1.68
C GLY A 27 1.76 7.61 -1.85
N LEU A 28 1.08 8.13 -0.83
CA LEU A 28 0.58 9.51 -0.82
C LEU A 28 1.74 10.53 -0.80
N PHE A 29 2.76 10.29 0.02
CA PHE A 29 3.97 11.11 0.04
C PHE A 29 4.67 11.13 -1.33
N PHE A 30 4.83 9.97 -1.96
CA PHE A 30 5.41 9.86 -3.30
C PHE A 30 4.55 10.48 -4.39
N ALA A 31 3.22 10.43 -4.28
CA ALA A 31 2.31 11.09 -5.23
C ALA A 31 2.40 12.62 -5.13
N ILE A 32 2.39 13.16 -3.90
CA ILE A 32 2.48 14.61 -3.66
C ILE A 32 3.88 15.13 -4.02
N GLY A 33 4.92 14.48 -3.49
CA GLY A 33 6.32 14.83 -3.76
C GLY A 33 6.68 14.60 -5.23
N GLY A 34 6.25 13.49 -5.82
CA GLY A 34 6.43 13.16 -7.22
C GLY A 34 5.73 14.14 -8.17
N GLY A 35 4.52 14.60 -7.83
CA GLY A 35 3.84 15.66 -8.59
C GLY A 35 4.61 16.98 -8.54
N LYS A 36 5.14 17.34 -7.38
CA LYS A 36 5.99 18.53 -7.22
C LYS A 36 7.30 18.40 -8.00
N LEU A 37 7.90 17.20 -8.05
CA LEU A 37 9.09 16.89 -8.85
C LEU A 37 8.80 16.97 -10.35
N VAL A 38 7.70 16.40 -10.82
CA VAL A 38 7.27 16.48 -12.23
C VAL A 38 7.09 17.93 -12.67
N ALA A 39 6.46 18.76 -11.82
CA ALA A 39 6.27 20.18 -12.11
C ALA A 39 7.60 20.96 -12.23
N LEU A 40 8.68 20.48 -11.61
CA LEU A 40 10.02 21.06 -11.70
C LEU A 40 10.84 20.52 -12.89
N GLY A 41 10.22 19.73 -13.77
CA GLY A 41 10.92 19.05 -14.88
C GLY A 41 11.65 17.77 -14.45
N GLY A 42 11.40 17.29 -13.24
CA GLY A 42 11.92 16.02 -12.72
C GLY A 42 11.24 14.80 -13.34
N SER A 43 11.77 13.63 -13.01
CA SER A 43 11.33 12.38 -13.63
C SER A 43 9.96 11.90 -13.14
N TRP A 44 9.10 11.53 -14.10
CA TRP A 44 7.72 11.08 -13.87
C TRP A 44 7.60 9.74 -13.13
N TYR A 45 8.71 8.99 -13.02
CA TYR A 45 8.73 7.69 -12.34
C TYR A 45 8.25 7.78 -10.88
N PHE A 46 8.53 8.88 -10.19
CA PHE A 46 8.11 9.07 -8.78
C PHE A 46 6.59 9.18 -8.64
N LEU A 47 5.93 9.89 -9.58
CA LEU A 47 4.48 10.00 -9.61
C LEU A 47 3.82 8.65 -9.91
N ILE A 48 4.32 7.95 -10.92
CA ILE A 48 3.79 6.63 -11.33
C ILE A 48 3.99 5.60 -10.21
N ALA A 49 5.16 5.60 -9.56
CA ALA A 49 5.43 4.73 -8.42
C ALA A 49 4.47 5.02 -7.25
N GLY A 50 4.21 6.29 -6.93
CA GLY A 50 3.23 6.67 -5.91
C GLY A 50 1.81 6.19 -6.22
N ILE A 51 1.36 6.32 -7.48
CA ILE A 51 0.05 5.86 -7.94
C ILE A 51 -0.06 4.33 -7.83
N VAL A 52 0.92 3.57 -8.32
CA VAL A 52 0.92 2.10 -8.24
C VAL A 52 0.92 1.62 -6.78
N MET A 53 1.64 2.34 -5.90
CA MET A 53 1.69 2.04 -4.48
C MET A 53 0.35 2.29 -3.78
N LEU A 54 -0.34 3.39 -4.12
CA LEU A 54 -1.71 3.66 -3.66
C LEU A 54 -2.70 2.59 -4.12
N LEU A 55 -2.65 2.20 -5.40
CA LEU A 55 -3.51 1.13 -5.95
C LEU A 55 -3.26 -0.21 -5.25
N SER A 56 -1.99 -0.51 -4.94
CA SER A 56 -1.60 -1.71 -4.21
C SER A 56 -2.15 -1.68 -2.77
N ALA A 57 -2.07 -0.54 -2.09
CA ALA A 57 -2.65 -0.36 -0.76
C ALA A 57 -4.18 -0.57 -0.78
N ILE A 58 -4.88 0.03 -1.75
CA ILE A 58 -6.33 -0.13 -1.92
C ILE A 58 -6.70 -1.59 -2.19
N GLN A 59 -5.97 -2.28 -3.08
CA GLN A 59 -6.19 -3.71 -3.34
C GLN A 59 -5.96 -4.57 -2.10
N PHE A 60 -4.96 -4.21 -1.30
CA PHE A 60 -4.65 -4.91 -0.06
C PHE A 60 -5.79 -4.77 0.96
N PHE A 61 -6.42 -3.59 1.05
CA PHE A 61 -7.65 -3.40 1.84
C PHE A 61 -8.85 -4.15 1.26
N ARG A 62 -9.02 -4.16 -0.08
CA ARG A 62 -10.13 -4.88 -0.75
C ARG A 62 -10.08 -6.39 -0.60
N ARG A 63 -8.89 -7.01 -0.63
CA ARG A 63 -8.75 -8.47 -0.45
C ARG A 63 -8.94 -8.93 1.00
N LYS A 64 -9.05 -7.99 1.94
CA LYS A 64 -9.19 -8.29 3.36
C LYS A 64 -10.64 -8.29 3.87
N SER A 65 -11.60 -7.98 3.01
CA SER A 65 -13.02 -8.21 3.24
C SER A 65 -13.45 -9.52 2.62
#